data_AF-A0A3D4UTK8-F1
#
_entry.id   AF-A0A3D4UTK8-F1
#
_cell.length_a   1.000
_cell.length_b   1.000
_cell.length_c   1.000
_cell.angle_alpha   90.00
_cell.angle_beta   90.00
_cell.angle_gamma   90.00
#
_symmetry.space_group_name_H-M   'P 1'
#
loop_
_entity.id
_entity.type
_entity.pdbx_description
1 polymer ?
#
loop_
_entity_poly.entity_id
_entity_poly.type
_entity_poly.pdbx_seq_one_letter_code
_entity_poly.pdbx_strand_id
1 'polypeptide(L)'
;MSQHKLLLIGAGIAFGASNLFAISMLSRGQSGLPKFNLPVSQYSSYSIDVFKSGDTQSYNIKHRMHDPKIVEEVRTINKPAGLFGGKKSDTYILKQSPVGDEFNQSSIRSPELTAKQIACIEAGGSGKNTGRLVGSAVGTAAAPAFSGVPIIGPFLAGATAMFGMDKGAEIGSQMAKDFKDC
;
A
#
# COMPACT_ATOMS: atom_id res chain seq x y z
N MET A 1 37.97 -69.44 -35.45
CA MET A 1 38.14 -68.02 -35.83
C MET A 1 38.99 -67.37 -34.75
N SER A 2 40.18 -66.82 -35.07
CA SER A 2 41.15 -66.33 -34.08
C SER A 2 40.55 -65.23 -33.18
N GLN A 3 40.80 -65.30 -31.86
CA GLN A 3 40.21 -64.40 -30.86
C GLN A 3 40.43 -62.91 -31.15
N HIS A 4 41.54 -62.56 -31.81
CA HIS A 4 41.82 -61.19 -32.22
C HIS A 4 40.83 -60.65 -33.27
N LYS A 5 40.28 -61.52 -34.13
CA LYS A 5 39.27 -61.11 -35.12
C LYS A 5 37.92 -60.79 -34.47
N LEU A 6 37.53 -61.52 -33.42
CA LEU A 6 36.31 -61.25 -32.66
C LEU A 6 36.41 -59.95 -31.87
N LEU A 7 37.57 -59.65 -31.28
CA LEU A 7 37.82 -58.38 -30.58
C LEU A 7 37.77 -57.18 -31.52
N LEU A 8 38.36 -57.27 -32.71
CA LEU A 8 38.33 -56.21 -33.73
C LEU A 8 36.90 -55.92 -34.23
N ILE A 9 36.11 -56.98 -34.48
CA ILE A 9 34.71 -56.83 -34.89
C ILE A 9 33.88 -56.21 -33.77
N GLY A 10 34.06 -56.66 -32.53
CA GLY A 10 33.37 -56.10 -31.36
C GLY A 10 33.68 -54.62 -31.14
N ALA A 11 34.94 -54.21 -31.32
CA ALA A 11 35.34 -52.82 -31.23
C ALA A 11 34.67 -51.96 -32.32
N GLY A 12 34.64 -52.43 -33.57
CA GLY A 12 33.98 -51.72 -34.67
C GLY A 12 32.47 -51.52 -34.44
N ILE A 13 31.78 -52.54 -33.94
CA ILE A 13 30.35 -52.46 -33.62
C ILE A 13 30.10 -51.48 -32.46
N ALA A 14 30.92 -51.50 -31.41
CA ALA A 14 30.81 -50.59 -30.28
C ALA A 14 30.99 -49.12 -30.71
N PHE A 15 32.00 -48.84 -31.54
CA PHE A 15 32.22 -47.51 -32.09
C PHE A 15 31.09 -47.08 -33.05
N GLY A 16 30.56 -47.97 -33.88
CA GLY A 16 29.42 -47.64 -34.75
C GLY A 16 28.16 -47.30 -33.95
N ALA A 17 27.85 -48.12 -32.94
CA ALA A 17 26.69 -47.94 -32.08
C ALA A 17 26.77 -46.66 -31.23
N SER A 18 27.94 -46.29 -30.71
CA SER A 18 28.11 -45.08 -29.91
C SER A 18 27.85 -43.80 -30.71
N ASN A 19 28.30 -43.77 -31.97
CA ASN A 19 28.08 -42.63 -32.86
C ASN A 19 26.60 -42.49 -33.25
N LEU A 20 25.93 -43.61 -33.59
CA LEU A 20 24.50 -43.60 -33.90
C LEU A 20 23.65 -43.20 -32.68
N PHE A 21 24.03 -43.66 -31.49
CA PHE A 21 23.38 -43.25 -30.24
C PHE A 21 23.54 -41.75 -29.98
N ALA A 22 24.74 -41.20 -30.16
CA ALA A 22 24.99 -39.77 -30.00
C ALA A 22 24.15 -38.92 -30.97
N ILE A 23 24.05 -39.31 -32.24
CA ILE A 23 23.23 -38.62 -33.25
C ILE A 23 21.74 -38.70 -32.88
N SER A 24 21.26 -39.88 -32.46
CA SER A 24 19.86 -40.06 -32.03
C SER A 24 19.51 -39.18 -30.82
N MET A 25 20.44 -39.04 -29.87
CA MET A 25 20.25 -38.21 -28.69
C MET A 25 20.24 -36.71 -29.03
N LEU A 26 21.11 -36.28 -29.94
CA LEU A 26 21.14 -34.89 -30.44
C LEU A 26 19.88 -34.55 -31.26
N SER A 27 19.40 -35.48 -32.08
CA SER A 27 18.17 -35.31 -32.87
C SER A 27 16.92 -35.13 -32.01
N ARG A 28 16.89 -35.71 -30.79
CA ARG A 28 15.79 -35.54 -29.83
C ARG A 28 15.89 -34.26 -29.00
N GLY A 29 17.07 -33.61 -28.95
CA GLY A 29 17.35 -32.44 -28.12
C GLY A 29 17.01 -31.09 -28.75
N GLN A 30 16.71 -31.04 -30.05
CA GLN A 30 16.19 -29.82 -30.69
C GLN A 30 14.68 -29.69 -30.41
N SER A 31 14.33 -29.39 -29.16
CA SER A 31 13.06 -28.77 -28.83
C SER A 31 12.88 -27.58 -29.78
N GLY A 32 11.88 -27.63 -30.66
CA GLY A 32 11.69 -26.73 -31.81
C GLY A 32 11.35 -25.28 -31.48
N LEU A 33 11.84 -24.77 -30.36
CA LEU A 33 11.70 -23.38 -29.97
C LEU A 33 12.96 -22.63 -30.42
N PRO A 34 12.85 -21.61 -31.28
CA PRO A 34 13.98 -20.77 -31.65
C PRO A 34 14.62 -20.17 -30.41
N LYS A 35 15.96 -20.20 -30.34
CA LYS A 35 16.71 -19.52 -29.30
C LYS A 35 16.68 -18.02 -29.58
N PHE A 36 15.99 -17.26 -28.73
CA PHE A 36 15.95 -15.82 -28.81
C PHE A 36 17.12 -15.21 -28.05
N ASN A 37 17.97 -14.42 -28.72
CA ASN A 37 18.97 -13.57 -28.08
C ASN A 37 18.37 -12.16 -27.95
N LEU A 38 17.70 -11.91 -26.83
CA LEU A 38 17.01 -10.65 -26.59
C LEU A 38 17.93 -9.72 -25.78
N PRO A 39 18.03 -8.43 -26.16
CA PRO A 39 18.76 -7.46 -25.35
C PRO A 39 18.04 -7.30 -24.00
N VAL A 40 18.70 -7.71 -22.91
CA VAL A 40 18.22 -7.50 -21.54
C VAL A 40 18.78 -6.19 -21.00
N SER A 41 17.91 -5.23 -20.69
CA SER A 41 18.25 -3.99 -20.00
C SER A 41 17.24 -3.71 -18.89
N GLN A 42 17.59 -2.85 -17.93
CA GLN A 42 16.76 -2.56 -16.75
C GLN A 42 15.37 -1.97 -17.08
N TYR A 43 15.15 -1.54 -18.32
CA TYR A 43 13.88 -0.98 -18.81
C TYR A 43 13.35 -1.70 -20.06
N SER A 44 13.93 -2.83 -20.48
CA SER A 44 13.46 -3.53 -21.67
C SER A 44 12.18 -4.32 -21.39
N SER A 45 11.18 -4.13 -22.24
CA SER A 45 10.01 -5.01 -22.36
C SER A 45 10.00 -5.66 -23.74
N TYR A 46 9.70 -6.95 -23.82
CA TYR A 46 9.53 -7.66 -25.09
C TYR A 46 8.28 -8.54 -25.07
N SER A 47 7.59 -8.62 -26.20
CA SER A 47 6.53 -9.59 -26.48
C SER A 47 6.98 -10.40 -27.68
N ILE A 48 7.03 -11.71 -27.52
CA ILE A 48 7.32 -12.64 -28.61
C ILE A 48 6.07 -13.44 -28.88
N ASP A 49 5.56 -13.29 -30.09
CA ASP A 49 4.44 -14.05 -30.62
C ASP A 49 4.98 -15.04 -31.65
N VAL A 50 4.99 -16.33 -31.30
CA VAL A 50 5.47 -17.38 -32.20
C VAL A 50 4.31 -18.17 -32.74
N PHE A 51 4.20 -18.16 -34.06
CA PHE A 51 3.24 -18.95 -34.81
C PHE A 51 4.01 -20.06 -35.52
N LYS A 52 3.80 -21.32 -35.12
CA LYS A 52 4.38 -22.46 -35.81
C LYS A 52 3.52 -22.77 -37.05
N SER A 53 4.06 -22.54 -38.24
CA SER A 53 3.34 -22.82 -39.49
C SER A 53 3.06 -24.33 -39.62
N GLY A 54 1.79 -24.72 -39.53
CA GLY A 54 1.31 -26.10 -39.68
C GLY A 54 0.88 -26.82 -38.39
N ASP A 55 0.99 -26.20 -37.21
CA ASP A 55 0.50 -26.74 -35.93
C ASP A 55 -0.41 -25.71 -35.24
N THR A 56 -1.46 -26.14 -34.55
CA THR A 56 -2.37 -25.27 -33.74
C THR A 56 -1.73 -24.71 -32.46
N GLN A 57 -0.42 -24.90 -32.28
CA GLN A 57 0.31 -24.50 -31.08
C GLN A 57 0.99 -23.14 -31.32
N SER A 58 0.35 -22.07 -30.88
CA SER A 58 0.95 -20.76 -30.71
C SER A 58 1.38 -20.57 -29.26
N TYR A 59 2.50 -19.89 -29.05
CA TYR A 59 2.91 -19.48 -27.70
C TYR A 59 3.30 -18.00 -27.69
N ASN A 60 2.85 -17.31 -26.65
CA ASN A 60 3.14 -15.91 -26.40
C ASN A 60 4.05 -15.81 -25.16
N ILE A 61 5.19 -15.15 -25.30
CA ILE A 61 6.10 -14.86 -24.19
C ILE A 61 6.13 -13.35 -24.01
N LYS A 62 5.60 -12.88 -22.88
CA LYS A 62 5.66 -11.45 -22.49
C LYS A 62 6.60 -11.28 -21.32
N HIS A 63 7.54 -10.35 -21.47
CA HIS A 63 8.46 -9.95 -20.42
C HIS A 63 8.39 -8.42 -20.24
N ARG A 64 8.16 -7.98 -19.01
CA ARG A 64 8.12 -6.56 -18.63
C ARG A 64 8.96 -6.35 -17.37
N MET A 65 10.04 -5.58 -17.45
CA MET A 65 10.89 -5.26 -16.29
C MET A 65 10.48 -3.99 -15.55
N HIS A 66 9.84 -3.03 -16.22
CA HIS A 66 9.46 -1.74 -15.60
C HIS A 66 8.13 -1.22 -16.16
N ASP A 67 7.03 -1.90 -15.81
CA ASP A 67 5.68 -1.37 -16.00
C ASP A 67 5.24 -0.77 -14.65
N PRO A 68 5.38 0.55 -14.43
CA PRO A 68 5.07 1.15 -13.13
C PRO A 68 3.56 1.07 -12.94
N LYS A 69 3.11 0.01 -12.28
CA LYS A 69 1.73 -0.16 -11.86
C LYS A 69 1.38 1.05 -11.00
N ILE A 70 0.41 1.87 -11.41
CA ILE A 70 -0.08 2.95 -10.56
C ILE A 70 -0.91 2.34 -9.42
N VAL A 71 -0.64 2.78 -8.20
CA VAL A 71 -1.50 2.47 -7.04
C VAL A 71 -2.32 3.72 -6.75
N GLU A 72 -3.62 3.52 -6.63
CA GLU A 72 -4.58 4.55 -6.27
C GLU A 72 -4.97 4.38 -4.80
N GLU A 73 -4.73 5.42 -4.00
CA GLU A 73 -5.21 5.48 -2.62
C GLU A 73 -6.32 6.55 -2.53
N VAL A 74 -7.53 6.09 -2.21
CA VAL A 74 -8.69 6.96 -1.99
C VAL A 74 -8.84 7.20 -0.50
N ARG A 75 -8.68 8.45 -0.05
CA ARG A 75 -8.92 8.83 1.35
C ARG A 75 -10.20 9.64 1.47
N THR A 76 -11.14 9.15 2.27
CA THR A 76 -12.36 9.86 2.65
C THR A 76 -12.16 10.46 4.03
N ILE A 77 -12.07 11.79 4.12
CA ILE A 77 -11.94 12.48 5.40
C ILE A 77 -13.29 13.11 5.77
N ASN A 78 -13.89 12.62 6.85
CA ASN A 78 -15.06 13.22 7.48
C ASN A 78 -14.61 14.36 8.40
N LYS A 79 -14.74 15.62 7.96
CA LYS A 79 -14.46 16.79 8.82
C LYS A 79 -15.77 17.42 9.31
N PRO A 80 -15.90 17.78 10.60
CA PRO A 80 -17.03 18.58 11.06
C PRO A 80 -16.94 19.98 10.44
N ALA A 81 -18.01 20.41 9.78
CA ALA A 81 -18.12 21.70 9.11
C ALA A 81 -18.67 22.76 10.08
N GLY A 82 -17.79 23.66 10.53
CA GLY A 82 -18.11 24.88 11.27
C GLY A 82 -18.45 24.70 12.76
N LEU A 83 -18.34 25.80 13.50
CA LEU A 83 -18.44 25.99 14.96
C LEU A 83 -19.58 25.28 15.73
N PHE A 84 -20.60 24.78 15.04
CA PHE A 84 -21.77 24.16 15.66
C PHE A 84 -21.91 22.66 15.37
N GLY A 85 -20.91 22.02 14.76
CA GLY A 85 -20.83 20.54 14.63
C GLY A 85 -21.98 19.86 13.89
N GLY A 86 -22.92 20.62 13.32
CA GLY A 86 -24.18 20.10 12.77
C GLY A 86 -24.09 19.60 11.33
N LYS A 87 -22.99 19.89 10.63
CA LYS A 87 -22.78 19.45 9.24
C LYS A 87 -21.48 18.70 9.14
N LYS A 88 -21.49 17.55 8.47
CA LYS A 88 -20.28 16.79 8.09
C LYS A 88 -19.92 17.19 6.66
N SER A 89 -18.65 17.48 6.40
CA SER A 89 -18.12 17.70 5.06
C SER A 89 -17.24 16.51 4.70
N ASP A 90 -17.64 15.78 3.66
CA ASP A 90 -16.85 14.70 3.08
C ASP A 90 -15.88 15.28 2.07
N THR A 91 -14.58 15.17 2.35
CA THR A 91 -13.52 15.55 1.40
C THR A 91 -12.90 14.29 0.80
N TYR A 92 -12.90 14.21 -0.53
CA TYR A 92 -12.27 13.13 -1.29
C TYR A 92 -10.88 13.55 -1.74
N ILE A 93 -9.86 12.82 -1.33
CA ILE A 93 -8.48 13.03 -1.81
C ILE A 93 -8.08 11.79 -2.61
N LEU A 94 -7.89 11.99 -3.92
CA LEU A 94 -7.38 10.99 -4.85
C LEU A 94 -5.87 11.18 -4.98
N LYS A 95 -5.10 10.14 -4.67
CA LYS A 95 -3.65 10.12 -4.93
C LYS A 95 -3.31 8.96 -5.84
N GLN A 96 -2.67 9.27 -6.96
CA GLN A 96 -2.19 8.30 -7.95
C GLN A 96 -0.66 8.42 -8.02
N SER A 97 0.05 7.31 -7.84
CA SER A 97 1.52 7.29 -7.95
C SER A 97 2.02 5.96 -8.51
N PRO A 98 3.10 5.95 -9.30
CA PRO A 98 3.76 4.72 -9.75
C PRO A 98 4.31 3.92 -8.55
N VAL A 99 4.14 2.60 -8.58
CA VAL A 99 4.71 1.67 -7.58
C VAL A 99 6.23 1.75 -7.64
N GLY A 100 6.85 2.18 -6.54
CA GLY A 100 8.31 2.31 -6.39
C GLY A 100 8.76 3.73 -6.04
N ASP A 101 7.91 4.73 -6.29
CA ASP A 101 8.21 6.13 -5.98
C ASP A 101 7.50 6.53 -4.68
N GLU A 102 8.29 6.80 -3.62
CA GLU A 102 8.00 7.50 -2.34
C GLU A 102 6.66 7.28 -1.58
N PHE A 103 5.76 6.42 -2.04
CA PHE A 103 4.41 6.30 -1.52
C PHE A 103 4.37 5.66 -0.11
N ASN A 104 5.47 5.04 0.30
CA ASN A 104 5.65 4.47 1.64
C ASN A 104 6.51 5.32 2.58
N GLN A 105 7.13 6.42 2.12
CA GLN A 105 8.04 7.20 2.97
C GLN A 105 7.41 8.49 3.52
N SER A 106 6.32 8.96 2.92
CA SER A 106 5.57 10.13 3.40
C SER A 106 4.62 9.84 4.58
N SER A 107 4.50 8.57 5.01
CA SER A 107 3.81 8.20 6.25
C SER A 107 4.77 8.06 7.45
N ILE A 108 6.08 8.00 7.23
CA ILE A 108 7.11 7.88 8.29
C ILE A 108 7.91 9.18 8.46
N ARG A 109 8.18 9.93 7.40
CA ARG A 109 8.52 11.36 7.55
C ARG A 109 7.22 12.12 7.64
N SER A 110 6.94 12.70 8.81
CA SER A 110 5.93 13.76 8.93
C SER A 110 6.10 14.67 7.71
N PRO A 111 5.09 14.85 6.86
CA PRO A 111 5.17 15.90 5.84
C PRO A 111 5.55 17.15 6.61
N GLU A 112 6.62 17.81 6.20
CA GLU A 112 7.11 19.03 6.85
C GLU A 112 5.91 19.97 6.93
N LEU A 113 5.32 20.05 8.12
CA LEU A 113 4.01 20.65 8.31
C LEU A 113 4.20 22.09 7.88
N THR A 114 3.47 22.53 6.86
CA THR A 114 3.59 23.91 6.40
C THR A 114 3.39 24.81 7.61
N ALA A 115 4.09 25.94 7.71
CA ALA A 115 3.97 26.84 8.88
C ALA A 115 2.51 27.16 9.24
N LYS A 116 1.63 27.25 8.22
CA LYS A 116 0.18 27.37 8.39
C LYS A 116 -0.45 26.17 9.11
N GLN A 117 -0.10 24.93 8.74
CA GLN A 117 -0.60 23.72 9.39
C GLN A 117 -0.14 23.61 10.85
N ILE A 118 1.12 23.96 11.15
CA ILE A 118 1.62 23.99 12.54
C ILE A 118 0.80 24.99 13.36
N ALA A 119 0.60 26.20 12.83
CA ALA A 119 -0.22 27.23 13.47
C ALA A 119 -1.68 26.78 13.68
N CYS A 120 -2.29 26.09 12.70
CA CYS A 120 -3.64 25.54 12.85
C CYS A 120 -3.73 24.44 13.93
N ILE A 121 -2.70 23.58 14.04
CA ILE A 121 -2.64 22.50 15.04
C ILE A 121 -2.45 23.08 16.44
N GLU A 122 -1.54 24.05 16.59
CA GLU A 122 -1.28 24.73 17.85
C GLU A 122 -2.50 25.54 18.31
N ALA A 123 -3.13 26.30 17.41
CA ALA A 123 -4.36 27.01 17.72
C ALA A 123 -5.48 26.06 18.15
N GLY A 124 -5.70 24.97 17.41
CA GLY A 124 -6.67 23.93 17.79
C GLY A 124 -6.35 23.26 19.14
N GLY A 125 -5.07 23.07 19.47
CA GLY A 125 -4.61 22.53 20.76
C GLY A 125 -4.84 23.49 21.92
N SER A 126 -4.49 24.77 21.74
CA SER A 126 -4.71 25.84 22.72
C SER A 126 -6.21 26.08 22.98
N GLY A 127 -7.01 26.06 21.92
CA GLY A 127 -8.47 26.11 21.98
C GLY A 127 -9.08 24.94 22.72
N LYS A 128 -8.58 23.71 22.50
CA LYS A 128 -9.03 22.52 23.27
C LYS A 128 -8.79 22.65 24.76
N ASN A 129 -7.61 23.12 25.17
CA ASN A 129 -7.29 23.25 26.59
C ASN A 129 -8.17 24.31 27.27
N THR A 130 -8.36 25.46 26.62
CA THR A 130 -9.24 26.52 27.13
C THR A 130 -10.70 26.09 27.15
N GLY A 131 -11.15 25.43 26.08
CA GLY A 131 -12.49 24.89 25.94
C GLY A 131 -12.79 23.79 26.98
N ARG A 132 -11.84 22.89 27.26
CA ARG A 132 -11.95 21.91 28.34
C ARG A 132 -12.10 22.57 29.69
N LEU A 133 -11.35 23.63 29.97
CA LEU A 133 -11.41 24.34 31.25
C LEU A 133 -12.79 25.00 31.43
N VAL A 134 -13.27 25.73 30.44
CA VAL A 134 -14.59 26.39 30.49
C VAL A 134 -15.72 25.36 30.50
N GLY A 135 -15.63 24.33 29.66
CA GLY A 135 -16.59 23.23 29.61
C GLY A 135 -16.63 22.39 30.89
N SER A 136 -15.49 22.23 31.56
CA SER A 136 -15.42 21.61 32.89
C SER A 136 -16.14 22.45 33.93
N ALA A 137 -15.95 23.78 33.93
CA ALA A 137 -16.61 24.67 34.88
C ALA A 137 -18.13 24.58 34.76
N VAL A 138 -18.66 24.58 33.53
CA VAL A 138 -20.09 24.41 33.24
C VAL A 138 -20.59 22.99 33.59
N GLY A 139 -19.84 21.94 33.25
CA GLY A 139 -20.20 20.56 33.58
C GLY A 139 -20.17 20.28 35.09
N THR A 140 -19.27 20.93 35.83
CA THR A 140 -19.20 20.88 37.30
C THR A 140 -20.26 21.75 37.96
N ALA A 141 -20.73 22.83 37.31
CA ALA A 141 -21.85 23.62 37.81
C ALA A 141 -23.18 22.85 37.81
N ALA A 142 -23.29 21.78 37.00
CA ALA A 142 -24.40 20.83 37.02
C ALA A 142 -24.23 19.70 38.07
N ALA A 143 -23.06 19.59 38.73
CA ALA A 143 -22.82 18.59 39.78
C ALA A 143 -23.82 18.63 40.96
N PRO A 144 -24.37 19.79 41.39
CA PRO A 144 -25.39 19.84 42.45
C PRO A 144 -26.71 19.15 42.07
N ALA A 145 -26.98 18.94 40.78
CA ALA A 145 -28.16 18.18 40.35
C ALA A 145 -27.99 16.66 40.58
N PHE A 146 -26.75 16.18 40.64
CA PHE A 146 -26.42 14.76 40.83
C PHE A 146 -26.03 14.42 42.27
N SER A 147 -25.80 15.42 43.14
CA SER A 147 -25.56 15.22 44.58
C SER A 147 -26.79 14.70 45.35
N GLY A 148 -27.98 14.67 44.72
CA GLY A 148 -29.19 14.10 45.30
C GLY A 148 -29.28 12.57 45.25
N VAL A 149 -28.35 11.86 44.59
CA VAL A 149 -28.36 10.40 44.49
C VAL A 149 -27.22 9.79 45.31
N PRO A 150 -27.50 9.12 46.45
CA PRO A 150 -26.46 8.54 47.30
C PRO A 150 -25.71 7.43 46.54
N ILE A 151 -24.39 7.43 46.63
CA ILE A 151 -23.43 6.49 46.01
C ILE A 151 -23.10 6.77 44.53
N ILE A 152 -24.07 6.96 43.64
CA ILE A 152 -23.77 7.17 42.20
C ILE A 152 -23.54 8.64 41.83
N GLY A 153 -23.91 9.59 42.70
CA GLY A 153 -23.77 11.03 42.45
C GLY A 153 -22.36 11.48 42.05
N PRO A 154 -21.28 11.07 42.75
CA PRO A 154 -19.91 11.43 42.36
C PRO A 154 -19.50 10.90 40.98
N PHE A 155 -19.97 9.70 40.61
CA PHE A 155 -19.71 9.10 39.30
C PHE A 155 -20.48 9.84 38.19
N LEU A 156 -21.73 10.21 38.44
CA LEU A 156 -22.54 10.99 37.51
C LEU A 156 -21.99 12.42 37.35
N ALA A 157 -21.55 13.06 38.43
CA ALA A 157 -20.88 14.36 38.38
C ALA A 157 -19.54 14.29 37.62
N GLY A 158 -18.78 13.21 37.78
CA GLY A 158 -17.60 12.94 36.98
C GLY A 158 -17.93 12.78 35.49
N ALA A 159 -18.98 12.03 35.16
CA ALA A 159 -19.43 11.85 33.79
C ALA A 159 -19.92 13.16 33.14
N THR A 160 -20.65 14.01 33.87
CA THR A 160 -21.09 15.31 33.33
C THR A 160 -19.95 16.31 33.19
N ALA A 161 -18.97 16.29 34.10
CA ALA A 161 -17.75 17.08 33.95
C ALA A 161 -16.94 16.63 32.71
N MET A 162 -16.77 15.32 32.50
CA MET A 162 -16.10 14.77 31.31
C MET A 162 -16.85 15.12 30.02
N PHE A 163 -18.18 15.03 30.03
CA PHE A 163 -19.01 15.44 28.89
C PHE A 163 -18.86 16.93 28.58
N GLY A 164 -18.88 17.78 29.61
CA GLY A 164 -18.63 19.21 29.48
C GLY A 164 -17.23 19.52 28.97
N MET A 165 -16.21 18.79 29.44
CA MET A 165 -14.83 18.89 28.95
C MET A 165 -14.72 18.50 27.48
N ASP A 166 -15.34 17.40 27.03
CA ASP A 166 -15.27 16.94 25.64
C ASP A 166 -15.97 17.91 24.69
N LYS A 167 -17.17 18.38 25.05
CA LYS A 167 -17.89 19.39 24.28
C LYS A 167 -17.20 20.76 24.30
N GLY A 168 -16.65 21.15 25.43
CA GLY A 168 -15.83 22.34 25.55
C GLY A 168 -14.56 22.25 24.68
N ALA A 169 -13.87 21.10 24.68
CA ALA A 169 -12.68 20.87 23.86
C ALA A 169 -12.99 21.01 22.36
N GLU A 170 -14.10 20.43 21.91
CA GLU A 170 -14.54 20.44 20.52
C GLU A 170 -14.80 21.88 20.06
N ILE A 171 -15.67 22.60 20.78
CA ILE A 171 -16.01 24.00 20.50
C ILE A 171 -14.76 24.89 20.57
N GLY A 172 -13.94 24.71 21.61
CA GLY A 172 -12.71 25.47 21.80
C GLY A 172 -11.68 25.25 20.67
N SER A 173 -11.47 24.01 20.22
CA SER A 173 -10.60 23.77 19.05
C SER A 173 -11.13 24.46 17.81
N GLN A 174 -12.44 24.48 17.63
CA GLN A 174 -13.04 24.98 16.39
C GLN A 174 -13.00 26.50 16.35
N MET A 175 -13.35 27.18 17.45
CA MET A 175 -13.19 28.64 17.57
C MET A 175 -11.75 29.08 17.34
N ALA A 176 -10.77 28.36 17.89
CA ALA A 176 -9.37 28.72 17.73
C ALA A 176 -8.85 28.47 16.30
N LYS A 177 -9.39 27.47 15.60
CA LYS A 177 -9.11 27.22 14.19
C LYS A 177 -9.76 28.28 13.29
N ASP A 178 -11.04 28.57 13.50
CA ASP A 178 -11.79 29.59 12.75
C ASP A 178 -11.13 30.98 12.90
N PHE A 179 -10.59 31.32 14.08
CA PHE A 179 -9.85 32.57 14.31
C PHE A 179 -8.53 32.68 13.53
N LYS A 180 -7.99 31.56 13.05
CA LYS A 180 -6.75 31.47 12.27
C LYS A 180 -6.99 31.12 10.79
N ASP A 181 -8.25 31.17 10.32
CA ASP A 181 -8.68 30.71 8.99
C ASP A 181 -8.20 29.28 8.68
N CYS A 182 -8.44 28.41 9.67
CA CYS A 182 -8.23 26.97 9.69
C CYS A 182 -9.51 26.28 10.23
#